data_AF-A0A8A4DN42-F1
#
_entry.id   AF-A0A8A4DN42-F1
#
_cell.length_a   1.000
_cell.length_b   1.000
_cell.length_c   1.000
_cell.angle_alpha   90.00
_cell.angle_beta   90.00
_cell.angle_gamma   90.00
#
_symmetry.space_group_name_H-M   'P 1'
#
loop_
_entity.id
_entity.type
_entity.pdbx_description
1 polymer ?
#
loop_
_entity_poly.entity_id
_entity_poly.type
_entity_poly.pdbx_seq_one_letter_code
_entity_poly.pdbx_strand_id
1 'polypeptide(L)' 'MIVCVCKSVSDRKIRASLAEGVNTFEELQFELGVATCCGKCEETVREIMAEQGVCASRCGAERPAAVPVVVTFYERKAA' A
#
# COMPACT_ATOMS: atom_id res chain seq x y z
N MET A 1 1.28 -5.93 15.02
CA MET A 1 1.87 -4.67 15.55
C MET A 1 1.19 -3.47 14.91
N ILE A 2 1.11 -2.31 15.57
CA ILE A 2 0.75 -1.04 14.90
C ILE A 2 1.97 -0.52 14.16
N VAL A 3 1.83 -0.32 12.85
CA VAL A 3 2.92 0.13 11.95
C VAL A 3 2.79 1.63 11.67
N CYS A 4 1.58 2.12 11.37
CA CYS A 4 1.33 3.56 11.23
C CYS A 4 0.42 4.05 12.36
N VAL A 5 0.98 4.81 13.30
CA VAL A 5 0.21 5.41 14.40
C VAL A 5 -0.72 6.51 13.88
N CYS A 6 -0.27 7.34 12.94
CA CYS A 6 -1.06 8.46 12.40
C CYS A 6 -2.36 8.04 11.71
N LYS A 7 -2.41 6.82 11.18
CA LYS A 7 -3.55 6.26 10.44
C LYS A 7 -4.15 5.02 11.10
N SER A 8 -3.67 4.66 12.29
CA SER A 8 -4.07 3.45 13.01
C SER A 8 -3.98 2.17 12.17
N VAL A 9 -2.91 2.04 11.37
CA VAL A 9 -2.68 0.88 10.49
C VAL A 9 -1.81 -0.13 11.21
N SER A 10 -2.29 -1.38 11.26
CA SER A 10 -1.55 -2.51 11.81
C SER A 10 -0.88 -3.33 10.70
N ASP A 11 0.17 -4.06 11.07
CA ASP A 11 0.83 -5.06 10.23
C ASP A 11 -0.17 -6.06 9.63
N ARG A 12 -1.15 -6.52 10.42
CA ARG A 12 -2.23 -7.39 9.93
C ARG A 12 -3.03 -6.75 8.81
N LYS A 13 -3.31 -5.44 8.90
CA LYS A 13 -4.05 -4.70 7.87
C LYS A 13 -3.23 -4.56 6.59
N ILE A 14 -1.93 -4.30 6.70
CA ILE A 14 -1.02 -4.25 5.56
C ILE A 14 -0.99 -5.61 4.85
N ARG A 15 -0.78 -6.70 5.60
CA ARG A 15 -0.74 -8.07 5.04
C ARG A 15 -2.07 -8.48 4.40
N ALA A 16 -3.20 -8.05 4.96
CA ALA A 16 -4.51 -8.28 4.36
C ALA A 16 -4.63 -7.59 2.99
N SER A 17 -4.26 -6.30 2.88
CA SER A 17 -4.28 -5.59 1.59
C SER A 17 -3.33 -6.22 0.55
N LEU A 18 -2.16 -6.69 0.97
CA LEU A 18 -1.26 -7.43 0.08
C LEU A 18 -1.88 -8.75 -0.41
N ALA A 19 -2.57 -9.49 0.48
CA ALA A 19 -3.29 -10.71 0.11
C ALA A 19 -4.51 -10.45 -0.80
N GLU A 20 -5.10 -9.25 -0.73
CA GLU A 20 -6.15 -8.77 -1.64
C GLU A 20 -5.62 -8.34 -3.01
N GLY A 21 -4.29 -8.36 -3.21
CA GLY A 21 -3.66 -8.12 -4.51
C GLY A 21 -3.03 -6.74 -4.66
N VAL A 22 -2.92 -5.96 -3.58
CA VAL A 22 -2.10 -4.74 -3.60
C VAL A 22 -0.63 -5.14 -3.74
N ASN A 23 0.05 -4.61 -4.76
CA ASN A 23 1.42 -5.02 -5.09
C ASN A 23 2.42 -3.86 -5.15
N THR A 24 1.96 -2.62 -4.97
CA THR A 24 2.83 -1.44 -4.96
C THR A 24 2.70 -0.64 -3.68
N PHE A 25 3.73 0.14 -3.36
CA PHE A 25 3.70 0.99 -2.17
C PHE A 25 2.70 2.13 -2.35
N GLU A 26 2.59 2.64 -3.57
CA GLU A 26 1.65 3.69 -3.97
C GLU A 26 0.19 3.24 -3.78
N GLU A 27 -0.14 2.01 -4.18
CA GLU A 27 -1.46 1.42 -3.90
C GLU A 27 -1.71 1.28 -2.40
N LEU A 28 -0.74 0.74 -1.63
CA LEU A 28 -0.86 0.64 -0.17
C LEU A 28 -1.03 2.02 0.50
N GLN A 29 -0.32 3.03 0.00
CA GLN A 29 -0.42 4.41 0.45
C GLN A 29 -1.79 5.00 0.14
N PHE A 30 -2.36 4.71 -1.03
CA PHE A 30 -3.70 5.14 -1.41
C PHE A 30 -4.77 4.46 -0.54
N GLU A 31 -4.71 3.14 -0.39
CA GLU A 31 -5.71 2.33 0.33
C GLU A 31 -5.68 2.54 1.85
N LEU A 32 -4.48 2.56 2.45
CA LEU A 32 -4.32 2.59 3.90
C LEU A 32 -3.89 3.97 4.44
N GLY A 33 -3.50 4.90 3.56
CA GLY A 33 -3.00 6.22 3.95
C GLY A 33 -1.60 6.18 4.59
N VAL A 34 -0.88 5.06 4.54
CA VAL A 34 0.45 4.92 5.14
C VAL A 34 1.44 5.93 4.55
N ALA A 35 2.35 6.44 5.38
CA ALA A 35 3.33 7.48 5.04
C ALA A 35 2.77 8.85 4.56
N THR A 36 1.45 9.08 4.57
CA THR A 36 0.85 10.37 4.15
C THR A 36 0.78 11.46 5.22
N CYS A 37 1.31 11.21 6.43
CA CYS A 37 1.27 12.15 7.55
C CYS A 37 2.69 12.54 8.00
N CYS A 38 3.30 11.76 8.90
CA CYS A 38 4.66 12.03 9.38
C CYS A 38 5.76 11.26 8.63
N GLY A 39 5.39 10.34 7.71
CA GLY A 39 6.31 9.53 6.91
C GLY A 39 7.05 8.40 7.65
N LYS A 40 7.12 8.43 8.98
CA LYS A 40 7.99 7.53 9.79
C LYS A 40 7.73 6.03 9.64
N CYS A 41 6.56 5.63 9.16
CA CYS A 41 6.24 4.22 8.96
C CYS A 41 6.67 3.67 7.59
N GLU A 42 7.17 4.52 6.68
CA GLU A 42 7.44 4.13 5.29
C GLU A 42 8.42 2.95 5.18
N GLU A 43 9.58 3.06 5.85
CA GLU A 43 10.61 2.00 5.83
C GLU A 43 10.04 0.67 6.32
N THR A 44 9.36 0.67 7.47
CA THR A 44 8.72 -0.54 8.03
C THR A 44 7.65 -1.12 7.11
N VAL A 45 6.86 -0.29 6.41
CA VAL A 45 5.87 -0.79 5.44
C VAL A 45 6.58 -1.45 4.26
N ARG A 46 7.65 -0.84 3.73
CA ARG A 46 8.43 -1.40 2.61
C ARG A 46 9.13 -2.71 2.99
N GLU A 47 9.62 -2.83 4.23
CA GLU A 47 10.17 -4.07 4.78
C GLU A 47 9.10 -5.18 4.79
N ILE A 48 7.90 -4.90 5.29
CA ILE A 48 6.78 -5.86 5.28
C ILE A 48 6.44 -6.30 3.84
N MET A 49 6.41 -5.37 2.89
CA MET A 49 6.19 -5.71 1.48
C MET A 49 7.31 -6.62 0.92
N ALA A 50 8.56 -6.35 1.28
CA ALA A 50 9.70 -7.18 0.87
C ALA A 50 9.65 -8.59 1.48
N GLU A 51 9.28 -8.69 2.76
CA GLU A 51 9.05 -9.98 3.45
C GLU A 51 7.96 -10.81 2.78
N GLN A 52 6.92 -10.16 2.25
CA GLN A 52 5.83 -10.81 1.50
C GLN A 52 6.20 -11.12 0.03
N GLY A 53 7.42 -10.79 -0.41
CA GLY A 53 7.87 -11.03 -1.78
C GLY A 53 7.31 -10.04 -2.81
N VAL A 54 6.75 -8.92 -2.33
CA VAL A 54 6.13 -7.86 -3.15
C VAL A 54 7.16 -6.78 -3.53
N CYS A 55 8.42 -6.87 -3.08
CA CYS A 55 9.46 -5.95 -3.52
C CYS A 55 9.93 -6.23 -4.96
N ALA A 56 10.06 -5.14 -5.73
CA ALA A 56 10.20 -5.06 -7.19
C ALA A 56 11.44 -5.75 -7.82
N SER A 57 12.26 -6.47 -7.06
CA SER A 57 13.56 -6.99 -7.51
C SER A 57 13.70 -8.52 -7.45
N ARG A 58 12.61 -9.28 -7.43
CA ARG A 58 12.65 -10.67 -7.93
C ARG A 58 12.24 -10.70 -9.40
N CYS A 59 13.26 -10.54 -10.24
CA CYS A 59 13.22 -10.93 -11.64
C CYS A 59 12.69 -12.38 -11.79
N GLY A 60 11.65 -12.58 -12.62
CA GLY A 60 11.41 -13.89 -13.23
C GLY A 60 10.04 -14.56 -13.09
N ALA A 61 8.92 -13.86 -12.91
CA ALA A 61 7.60 -14.46 -13.16
C ALA A 61 6.60 -13.44 -13.72
N GLU A 62 5.82 -13.88 -14.70
CA GLU A 62 5.02 -13.08 -15.62
C GLU A 62 3.87 -12.30 -14.96
N ARG A 63 3.75 -11.02 -15.33
CA ARG A 63 2.66 -10.11 -14.97
C ARG A 63 1.37 -10.47 -15.71
N PRO A 64 0.20 -10.53 -15.06
CA PRO A 64 -1.02 -9.99 -15.63
C PRO A 64 -1.02 -8.46 -15.46
N ALA A 65 -1.55 -7.80 -16.47
CA ALA A 65 -1.45 -6.36 -16.69
C ALA A 65 -2.02 -5.52 -15.54
N ALA A 66 -1.38 -4.38 -15.32
CA ALA A 66 -1.93 -3.23 -14.63
C ALA A 66 -3.37 -3.00 -15.12
N VAL A 67 -4.36 -3.26 -14.26
CA VAL A 67 -5.71 -2.79 -14.50
C VAL A 67 -5.68 -1.28 -14.23
N PRO A 68 -6.10 -0.43 -15.17
CA PRO A 68 -6.19 0.99 -14.91
C PRO A 68 -7.23 1.18 -13.80
N VAL A 69 -6.78 1.53 -12.60
CA VAL A 69 -7.66 2.05 -11.56
C VAL A 69 -8.20 3.36 -12.10
N VAL A 70 -9.44 3.33 -12.58
CA VAL A 70 -10.17 4.55 -12.95
C VAL A 70 -10.38 5.30 -11.64
N VAL A 71 -9.47 6.22 -11.32
CA VAL A 71 -9.68 7.20 -10.27
C VAL A 71 -10.83 8.09 -10.74
N THR A 72 -12.05 7.74 -10.34
CA THR A 72 -13.18 8.65 -10.42
C THR A 72 -12.83 9.82 -9.53
N PHE A 73 -12.44 10.92 -10.18
CA PHE A 73 -12.28 12.25 -9.59
C PHE A 73 -13.51 12.54 -8.73
N TYR A 74 -13.41 12.33 -7.42
CA TYR A 74 -14.51 12.62 -6.51
C TYR A 74 -14.60 14.15 -6.43
N GLU A 75 -15.69 14.70 -6.99
CA GLU A 75 -15.93 16.13 -7.04
C GLU A 75 -15.85 16.73 -5.63
N ARG A 76 -15.10 17.84 -5.51
CA ARG A 76 -15.16 18.71 -4.33
C ARG A 76 -16.59 19.19 -4.17
N LYS A 77 -17.33 18.60 -3.24
CA LYS A 77 -18.50 19.27 -2.65
C LYS A 77 -18.16 19.62 -1.21
N ALA A 78 -17.41 20.71 -1.06
CA ALA A 78 -17.42 21.49 0.16
C ALA A 78 -18.76 22.24 0.19
N ALA A 79 -19.62 21.87 1.13
CA ALA A 79 -20.76 22.67 1.58
C ALA A 79 -20.67 22.76 3.10
#